data_AF-A0A363RGS9-F1
#
_entry.id   AF-A0A363RGS9-F1
#
_cell.length_a   1.000
_cell.length_b   1.000
_cell.length_c   1.000
_cell.angle_alpha   90.00
_cell.angle_beta   90.00
_cell.angle_gamma   90.00
#
_symmetry.space_group_name_H-M   'P 1'
#
loop_
_entity.id
_entity.type
_entity.pdbx_description
1 polymer ?
#
loop_
_entity_poly.entity_id
_entity_poly.type
_entity_poly.pdbx_seq_one_letter_code
_entity_poly.pdbx_strand_id
1 'polypeptide(L)' 'ALREWAYGWTYQNSAERTQALHRWQHYYNWHRPHSGIGRITPMARLKSANNLLTVHT' A
#
# COMPACT_ATOMS: atom_id res chain seq x y z
N ALA A 1 -7.42 -5.03 12.40
CA ALA A 1 -7.87 -5.45 11.05
C ALA A 1 -7.24 -6.80 10.75
N LEU A 2 -7.94 -7.90 11.02
CA LEU A 2 -7.47 -9.28 10.80
C LEU A 2 -7.84 -9.80 9.39
N ARG A 3 -8.16 -8.89 8.48
CA ARG A 3 -8.53 -9.14 7.08
C ARG A 3 -7.43 -8.56 6.21
N GLU A 4 -6.21 -9.07 6.39
CA GLU A 4 -5.11 -8.65 5.52
C GLU A 4 -5.40 -9.09 4.08
N TRP A 5 -4.86 -8.33 3.14
CA TRP A 5 -5.07 -8.48 1.69
C TRP A 5 -4.86 -9.89 1.14
N ALA A 6 -4.00 -10.67 1.80
CA ALA A 6 -3.72 -12.06 1.46
C ALA A 6 -4.87 -13.02 1.78
N TYR A 7 -5.80 -12.63 2.67
CA TYR A 7 -6.95 -13.45 3.11
C TYR A 7 -8.28 -12.99 2.51
N GLY A 8 -8.31 -11.87 1.78
CA GLY A 8 -9.50 -11.39 1.07
C GLY A 8 -9.78 -12.15 -0.23
N TRP A 9 -8.81 -12.91 -0.71
CA TRP A 9 -8.87 -13.72 -1.93
C TRP A 9 -8.06 -15.00 -1.71
N THR A 10 -8.55 -16.14 -2.20
CA THR A 10 -7.82 -17.40 -2.18
C THR A 10 -6.93 -17.50 -3.41
N TYR A 11 -5.63 -17.29 -3.22
CA TYR A 11 -4.62 -17.55 -4.25
C TYR A 11 -4.27 -19.03 -4.27
N GLN A 12 -4.14 -19.62 -5.46
CA GLN A 12 -3.85 -21.05 -5.63
C GLN A 12 -2.40 -21.38 -5.27
N ASN A 13 -1.49 -20.41 -5.42
CA ASN A 13 -0.08 -20.56 -5.06
C ASN A 13 0.57 -19.19 -4.75
N SER A 14 1.82 -19.25 -4.29
CA SER A 14 2.60 -18.06 -3.93
C SER A 14 2.93 -17.16 -5.13
N ALA A 15 3.09 -17.71 -6.33
CA ALA A 15 3.42 -16.94 -7.52
C ALA A 15 2.25 -16.03 -7.95
N GLU A 16 1.02 -16.56 -7.94
CA GLU A 16 -0.20 -15.77 -8.21
C GLU A 16 -0.34 -14.62 -7.21
N ARG A 17 -0.14 -14.90 -5.92
CA ARG A 17 -0.16 -13.88 -4.86
C ARG A 17 0.89 -12.78 -5.10
N THR A 18 2.10 -13.17 -5.51
CA THR A 18 3.19 -12.23 -5.81
C THR A 18 2.85 -11.34 -7.00
N GLN A 19 2.20 -11.88 -8.04
CA GLN A 19 1.73 -11.07 -9.18
C GLN A 19 0.65 -10.07 -8.77
N ALA A 20 -0.25 -10.44 -7.86
CA ALA A 20 -1.30 -9.55 -7.35
C ALA A 20 -0.76 -8.46 -6.41
N LEU A 21 0.36 -8.71 -5.73
CA LEU A 21 0.93 -7.83 -4.70
C LEU A 21 1.16 -6.40 -5.21
N HIS A 22 1.72 -6.24 -6.42
CA HIS A 22 2.04 -4.92 -6.95
C HIS A 22 0.78 -4.05 -7.11
N ARG A 23 -0.30 -4.62 -7.68
CA ARG A 23 -1.58 -3.93 -7.84
C ARG A 23 -2.21 -3.60 -6.48
N TRP A 24 -2.17 -4.55 -5.55
CA TRP A 24 -2.67 -4.33 -4.19
C TRP A 24 -1.91 -3.20 -3.48
N GLN A 25 -0.58 -3.17 -3.57
CA GLN A 25 0.23 -2.15 -2.93
C GLN A 25 -0.08 -0.76 -3.49
N HIS A 26 -0.29 -0.64 -4.82
CA HIS A 26 -0.73 0.60 -5.43
C HIS A 26 -2.10 1.05 -4.90
N TYR A 27 -3.08 0.15 -4.87
CA TYR A 27 -4.40 0.45 -4.29
C TYR A 27 -4.30 0.88 -2.81
N TYR A 28 -3.54 0.14 -2.01
CA TYR A 28 -3.36 0.42 -0.59
C TYR A 28 -2.75 1.80 -0.34
N ASN A 29 -1.68 2.13 -1.06
CA ASN A 29 -0.93 3.37 -0.87
C ASN A 29 -1.66 4.59 -1.42
N TRP A 30 -2.37 4.45 -2.54
CA TRP A 30 -2.89 5.59 -3.30
C TRP A 30 -4.40 5.77 -3.25
N HIS A 31 -5.17 4.71 -2.97
CA HIS A 31 -6.63 4.72 -3.13
C HIS A 31 -7.38 4.34 -1.85
N ARG A 32 -6.80 3.49 -1.00
CA ARG A 32 -7.49 2.96 0.18
C ARG A 32 -7.52 4.01 1.30
N PRO A 33 -8.70 4.48 1.74
CA PRO A 33 -8.81 5.36 2.89
C PRO A 33 -8.55 4.59 4.18
N HIS A 34 -7.75 5.16 5.07
CA HIS A 34 -7.35 4.53 6.32
C HIS A 34 -7.88 5.28 7.53
N SER A 35 -8.66 4.60 8.37
CA SER A 35 -9.29 5.20 9.57
C SER A 35 -8.28 5.78 10.54
N GLY A 36 -7.14 5.10 10.76
CA GLY A 36 -6.07 5.55 11.66
C GLY A 36 -5.36 6.83 11.23
N ILE A 37 -5.63 7.34 10.03
CA ILE A 37 -5.05 8.59 9.52
C ILE A 37 -6.12 9.60 9.06
N GLY A 38 -7.35 9.47 9.56
CA GLY A 38 -8.43 10.41 9.20
C GLY A 38 -9.11 10.11 7.87
N ARG A 39 -9.14 8.83 7.48
CA ARG A 39 -9.78 8.34 6.23
C ARG A 39 -9.14 8.87 4.94
N ILE A 40 -7.89 9.31 5.01
CA ILE A 40 -7.06 9.61 3.82
C ILE A 40 -6.19 8.41 3.45
N THR A 41 -5.57 8.47 2.28
CA THR A 41 -4.64 7.43 1.80
C THR A 41 -3.24 7.64 2.38
N PRO A 42 -2.41 6.60 2.52
CA PRO A 42 -1.07 6.73 3.09
C PRO A 42 -0.20 7.73 2.33
N MET A 43 -0.24 7.71 0.99
CA MET A 43 0.51 8.66 0.17
C MET A 43 0.04 10.10 0.36
N ALA A 44 -1.26 10.35 0.61
CA ALA A 44 -1.77 11.69 0.88
C ALA A 44 -1.21 12.29 2.19
N ARG A 45 -0.68 11.46 3.10
CA ARG A 45 0.01 11.93 4.30
C ARG A 45 1.47 12.27 4.10
N LEU A 46 2.10 11.74 3.05
CA LEU A 46 3.47 12.09 2.73
C LEU A 46 3.47 13.49 2.14
N LYS A 47 3.68 14.51 2.99
CA LYS A 47 4.09 15.84 2.51
C LYS A 47 5.41 15.65 1.77
N SER A 48 5.55 16.26 0.59
CA SER A 48 6.75 16.12 -0.25
C SER A 48 8.02 16.30 0.60
N ALA A 49 8.86 15.28 0.59
CA ALA A 49 10.17 15.20 1.23
C ALA A 49 10.19 15.60 2.72
N ASN A 50 10.11 14.59 3.59
CA ASN A 50 11.07 14.59 4.70
C ASN A 50 12.46 14.63 4.02
N ASN A 51 13.13 15.77 4.14
CA ASN A 51 14.55 16.15 4.03
C ASN A 51 15.68 15.08 4.02
N LEU A 52 15.38 13.78 3.90
CA LEU A 52 16.32 12.67 3.85
C LEU A 52 16.36 11.95 2.48
N LEU A 53 15.49 12.33 1.53
CA LEU A 53 15.65 11.92 0.13
C LEU A 53 16.64 12.85 -0.57
N THR A 54 17.93 12.67 -0.27
CA THR A 54 18.99 13.31 -1.05
C THR A 54 19.06 12.58 -2.40
N VAL A 55 18.71 13.28 -3.48
CA VAL A 55 18.95 12.77 -4.84
C VAL A 55 20.44 12.95 -5.10
N HIS A 56 21.18 11.86 -5.28
CA HIS A 56 22.58 11.96 -5.69
C HIS A 56 22.65 12.52 -7.13
N THR A 57 23.46 13.57 -7.31
CA THR A 57 23.87 14.11 -8.63
C THR A 57 24.69 13.10 -9.42
#